data_AF-A0A8E2EXY5-F1
#
_entry.id   AF-A0A8E2EXY5-F1
#
_cell.length_a   1.000
_cell.length_b   1.000
_cell.length_c   1.000
_cell.angle_alpha   90.00
_cell.angle_beta   90.00
_cell.angle_gamma   90.00
#
_symmetry.space_group_name_H-M   'P 1'
#
loop_
_entity.id
_entity.type
_entity.pdbx_description
1 polymer ?
#
loop_
_entity_poly.entity_id
_entity_poly.type
_entity_poly.pdbx_seq_one_letter_code
_entity_poly.pdbx_strand_id
1 'polypeptide(L)'
;MRKRFNPNVKFLSLTYDRNTPKGDQIRKTDEPRPTTTCYQRLPSQQSIRLLCLRPGAENSPIETILSTYPLTNLPSYEALSYCWGTRSGSSITCNSHSMTIQENLYHALRALRRHDVERILWVDAVCINQSDIDERTSQVQLMRQIYQYSTRAVIWLGGHFQGSNEGVDLLLRIHKLALKDDNQINTPAQALTPDDLLKLGLPSMDSTGWGSLDAIFWRPWFTRVWIIQELTVSKDALVICGDRSIPWADLAHAARFILQHSLTAITQVDPRPATKLEKFRQAYLTCKGDQPLLPLLLEARDAFATNDRDKVFALMGLSERDTFSFVPDYSLSIEVVFIEFSKYHIEKTGTLDILSAVEDHSYRLKKKLPSWVPDWEVH
;
A
#
# COMPACT_ATOMS: atom_id res chain seq x y z
N MET A 1 -24.58 8.16 7.77
CA MET A 1 -23.98 6.82 7.93
C MET A 1 -22.56 6.87 7.42
N ARG A 2 -21.55 6.43 8.20
CA ARG A 2 -20.18 6.28 7.68
C ARG A 2 -20.21 5.12 6.68
N LYS A 3 -19.90 5.36 5.40
CA LYS A 3 -19.51 4.27 4.49
C LYS A 3 -18.32 3.59 5.16
N ARG A 4 -18.50 2.36 5.65
CA ARG A 4 -17.39 1.51 6.08
C ARG A 4 -17.02 0.66 4.87
N PHE A 5 -15.73 0.52 4.57
CA PHE A 5 -15.30 -0.50 3.63
C PHE A 5 -15.85 -1.83 4.12
N ASN A 6 -16.65 -2.50 3.30
CA ASN A 6 -17.12 -3.84 3.62
C ASN A 6 -16.02 -4.82 3.19
N PRO A 7 -15.29 -5.45 4.14
CA PRO A 7 -14.23 -6.41 3.79
C PRO A 7 -14.78 -7.67 3.09
N ASN A 8 -16.11 -7.84 2.98
CA ASN A 8 -16.76 -8.97 2.32
C ASN A 8 -16.83 -8.86 0.78
N VAL A 9 -16.21 -7.86 0.15
CA VAL A 9 -15.79 -8.03 -1.26
C VAL A 9 -14.67 -9.08 -1.23
N LYS A 10 -15.06 -10.36 -1.33
CA LYS A 10 -14.24 -11.57 -1.21
C LYS A 10 -12.76 -11.36 -1.60
N PHE A 11 -11.97 -10.90 -0.64
CA PHE A 11 -10.57 -11.27 -0.56
C PHE A 11 -10.59 -12.69 -0.03
N LEU A 12 -10.55 -13.67 -0.93
CA LEU A 12 -10.37 -15.07 -0.55
C LEU A 12 -9.04 -15.18 0.20
N SER A 13 -9.14 -15.13 1.53
CA SER A 13 -8.04 -15.25 2.45
C SER A 13 -7.46 -16.66 2.40
N LEU A 14 -6.15 -16.70 2.58
CA LEU A 14 -5.33 -17.89 2.66
C LEU A 14 -5.63 -18.61 3.97
N THR A 15 -6.47 -19.65 3.96
CA THR A 15 -6.42 -20.67 5.01
C THR A 15 -5.30 -21.66 4.69
N TYR A 16 -4.31 -21.71 5.57
CA TYR A 16 -3.30 -22.77 5.59
C TYR A 16 -3.99 -24.06 6.04
N ASP A 17 -4.10 -25.03 5.13
CA ASP A 17 -4.60 -26.35 5.48
C ASP A 17 -3.49 -27.10 6.25
N ARG A 18 -3.68 -27.28 7.56
CA ARG A 18 -2.84 -28.14 8.39
C ARG A 18 -3.43 -29.54 8.33
N ASN A 19 -2.81 -30.45 7.59
CA ASN A 19 -2.74 -31.89 7.92
C ASN A 19 -1.96 -32.69 6.89
N THR A 20 -0.79 -33.24 7.28
CA THR A 20 -0.35 -34.60 6.91
C THR A 20 0.85 -35.02 7.77
N PRO A 21 0.98 -36.32 8.14
CA PRO A 21 1.81 -36.77 9.26
C PRO A 21 3.27 -37.08 8.90
N LYS A 22 4.12 -37.07 9.93
CA LYS A 22 5.55 -37.41 9.93
C LYS A 22 5.80 -38.86 9.47
N GLY A 23 6.86 -39.03 8.67
CA GLY A 23 7.55 -40.30 8.47
C GLY A 23 9.06 -40.07 8.39
N ASP A 24 9.80 -40.61 9.36
CA ASP A 24 11.26 -40.60 9.43
C ASP A 24 11.88 -41.50 8.35
N GLN A 25 12.85 -40.99 7.57
CA GLN A 25 14.00 -41.76 7.08
C GLN A 25 15.23 -40.86 6.88
N ILE A 26 16.39 -41.36 7.31
CA ILE A 26 17.68 -40.66 7.38
C ILE A 26 18.55 -40.96 6.14
N ARG A 27 19.26 -39.90 5.66
CA ARG A 27 20.50 -39.82 4.84
C ARG A 27 20.44 -40.15 3.33
N LYS A 28 20.78 -39.13 2.53
CA LYS A 28 22.01 -39.10 1.70
C LYS A 28 22.43 -37.64 1.41
N THR A 29 23.73 -37.39 1.50
CA THR A 29 24.41 -36.14 1.14
C THR A 29 24.40 -35.97 -0.38
N ASP A 30 23.63 -34.99 -0.87
CA ASP A 30 23.65 -34.59 -2.29
C ASP A 30 24.31 -33.21 -2.42
N GLU A 31 25.29 -33.12 -3.33
CA GLU A 31 25.87 -31.87 -3.82
C GLU A 31 24.76 -30.93 -4.35
N PRO A 32 24.94 -29.59 -4.28
CA PRO A 32 23.88 -28.66 -4.67
C PRO A 32 23.62 -28.73 -6.18
N ARG A 33 22.45 -29.26 -6.55
CA ARG A 33 21.88 -29.10 -7.89
C ARG A 33 21.75 -27.60 -8.21
N PRO A 34 22.00 -27.16 -9.45
CA PRO A 34 21.79 -25.77 -9.84
C PRO A 34 20.33 -25.40 -9.56
N THR A 35 20.13 -24.39 -8.72
CA THR A 35 18.79 -23.92 -8.33
C THR A 35 18.06 -23.44 -9.56
N THR A 36 16.97 -24.14 -9.92
CA THR A 36 16.05 -23.87 -11.04
C THR A 36 15.22 -22.60 -10.86
N THR A 37 15.68 -21.67 -10.02
CA THR A 37 14.94 -20.48 -9.60
C THR A 37 15.65 -19.24 -10.12
N CYS A 38 14.88 -18.23 -10.49
CA CYS A 38 15.39 -16.89 -10.83
C CYS A 38 16.02 -16.15 -9.62
N TYR A 39 15.89 -16.70 -8.42
CA TYR A 39 16.33 -16.07 -7.17
C TYR A 39 17.73 -16.52 -6.79
N GLN A 40 18.66 -15.57 -6.81
CA GLN A 40 19.98 -15.72 -6.19
C GLN A 40 19.94 -15.18 -4.76
N ARG A 41 20.61 -15.85 -3.82
CA ARG A 41 20.69 -15.39 -2.42
C ARG A 41 21.22 -13.95 -2.37
N LEU A 42 20.58 -13.10 -1.58
CA LEU A 42 21.05 -11.72 -1.38
C LEU A 42 22.43 -11.74 -0.68
N PRO A 43 23.38 -10.90 -1.11
CA PRO A 43 24.73 -10.89 -0.55
C PRO A 43 24.77 -10.30 0.87
N SER A 44 23.78 -9.49 1.23
CA SER A 44 23.64 -8.93 2.57
C SER A 44 22.18 -8.56 2.87
N GLN A 45 21.87 -8.28 4.14
CA GLN A 45 20.59 -7.70 4.55
C GLN A 45 20.38 -6.26 4.08
N GLN A 46 21.40 -5.60 3.54
CA GLN A 46 21.33 -4.24 2.95
C GLN A 46 21.38 -4.30 1.41
N SER A 47 20.79 -5.34 0.84
CA SER A 47 20.69 -5.51 -0.61
C SER A 47 19.25 -5.79 -0.99
N ILE A 48 18.85 -5.33 -2.17
CA ILE A 48 17.52 -5.53 -2.73
C ILE A 48 17.64 -6.05 -4.15
N ARG A 49 16.58 -6.67 -4.68
CA ARG A 49 16.47 -6.94 -6.12
C ARG A 49 15.63 -5.86 -6.78
N LEU A 50 15.96 -5.55 -8.02
CA LEU A 50 15.17 -4.68 -8.89
C LEU A 50 14.80 -5.45 -10.16
N LEU A 51 13.55 -5.29 -10.56
CA LEU A 51 12.94 -5.89 -11.73
C LEU A 51 13.09 -4.93 -12.93
N CYS A 52 13.94 -5.28 -13.88
CA CYS A 52 13.99 -4.64 -15.17
C CYS A 52 12.90 -5.22 -16.08
N LEU A 53 11.84 -4.47 -16.33
CA LEU A 53 10.77 -4.78 -17.27
C LEU A 53 11.22 -4.42 -18.69
N ARG A 54 11.36 -5.42 -19.57
CA ARG A 54 11.84 -5.21 -20.94
C ARG A 54 10.76 -4.57 -21.82
N PRO A 55 11.16 -3.78 -22.83
CA PRO A 55 10.22 -3.23 -23.79
C PRO A 55 9.51 -4.33 -24.59
N GLY A 56 8.38 -3.99 -25.21
CA GLY A 56 7.72 -4.89 -26.15
C GLY A 56 6.34 -4.42 -26.59
N ALA A 57 5.79 -5.13 -27.59
CA ALA A 57 4.44 -4.88 -28.07
C ALA A 57 3.38 -5.27 -27.02
N GLU A 58 2.22 -4.63 -27.09
CA GLU A 58 1.13 -4.79 -26.10
C GLU A 58 0.76 -6.26 -25.87
N ASN A 59 0.75 -7.09 -26.93
CA ASN A 59 0.39 -8.50 -26.84
C ASN A 59 1.57 -9.47 -26.67
N SER A 60 2.80 -8.99 -26.74
CA SER A 60 3.98 -9.86 -26.60
C SER A 60 4.16 -10.36 -25.14
N PRO A 61 4.72 -11.57 -24.94
CA PRO A 61 5.04 -12.06 -23.60
C PRO A 61 5.85 -11.06 -22.79
N ILE A 62 5.58 -10.96 -21.49
CA ILE A 62 6.33 -10.07 -20.59
C ILE A 62 7.67 -10.73 -20.28
N GLU A 63 8.75 -10.04 -20.62
CA GLU A 63 10.12 -10.44 -20.32
C GLU A 63 10.72 -9.48 -19.28
N THR A 64 11.42 -10.05 -18.31
CA THR A 64 12.01 -9.31 -17.21
C THR A 64 13.39 -9.87 -16.84
N ILE A 65 14.20 -9.00 -16.24
CA ILE A 65 15.47 -9.37 -15.61
C ILE A 65 15.43 -8.93 -14.16
N LEU A 66 15.79 -9.84 -13.26
CA LEU A 66 15.87 -9.58 -11.83
C LEU A 66 17.34 -9.50 -11.42
N SER A 67 17.77 -8.32 -10.99
CA SER A 67 19.16 -8.02 -10.65
C SER A 67 19.28 -7.53 -9.20
N THR A 68 20.36 -7.93 -8.53
CA THR A 68 20.62 -7.58 -7.12
C THR A 68 21.51 -6.34 -7.02
N TYR A 69 21.15 -5.42 -6.13
CA TYR A 69 21.90 -4.19 -5.87
C TYR A 69 22.05 -3.95 -4.35
N PRO A 70 23.23 -3.50 -3.87
CA PRO A 70 23.36 -3.00 -2.50
C PRO A 70 22.65 -1.65 -2.36
N LEU A 71 22.10 -1.34 -1.19
CA LEU A 71 21.41 -0.07 -0.93
C LEU A 71 22.34 1.15 -1.10
N THR A 72 23.65 0.97 -0.97
CA THR A 72 24.66 2.02 -1.16
C THR A 72 24.93 2.36 -2.62
N ASN A 73 24.49 1.53 -3.57
CA ASN A 73 24.71 1.73 -5.00
C ASN A 73 23.48 1.25 -5.80
N LEU A 74 22.40 2.02 -5.72
CA LEU A 74 21.16 1.75 -6.44
C LEU A 74 21.11 2.54 -7.75
N PRO A 75 20.67 1.93 -8.87
CA PRO A 75 20.27 2.69 -10.06
C PRO A 75 19.00 3.51 -9.76
N SER A 76 18.60 4.39 -10.68
CA SER A 76 17.25 4.98 -10.61
C SER A 76 16.19 3.91 -10.89
N TYR A 77 15.20 3.81 -10.01
CA TYR A 77 14.07 2.89 -10.14
C TYR A 77 12.77 3.53 -9.62
N GLU A 78 11.64 2.92 -9.93
CA GLU A 78 10.32 3.27 -9.39
C GLU A 78 9.82 2.14 -8.50
N ALA A 79 9.06 2.44 -7.45
CA ALA A 79 8.46 1.42 -6.59
C ALA A 79 6.98 1.23 -6.94
N LEU A 80 6.56 0.01 -7.27
CA LEU A 80 5.18 -0.30 -7.62
C LEU A 80 4.35 -0.59 -6.36
N SER A 81 3.31 0.22 -6.14
CA SER A 81 2.33 0.04 -5.09
C SER A 81 0.99 -0.38 -5.72
N TYR A 82 0.52 -1.59 -5.42
CA TYR A 82 -0.68 -2.16 -6.02
C TYR A 82 -1.41 -3.10 -5.04
N CYS A 83 -2.72 -3.27 -5.19
CA CYS A 83 -3.46 -4.22 -4.37
C CYS A 83 -3.23 -5.66 -4.86
N TRP A 84 -2.91 -6.60 -3.96
CA TRP A 84 -2.72 -7.99 -4.35
C TRP A 84 -4.06 -8.60 -4.84
N GLY A 85 -4.01 -9.29 -6.00
CA GLY A 85 -5.19 -9.88 -6.64
C GLY A 85 -5.47 -11.33 -6.23
N THR A 86 -6.42 -11.96 -6.91
CA THR A 86 -6.77 -13.39 -6.73
C THR A 86 -5.63 -14.32 -7.15
N ARG A 87 -5.70 -15.59 -6.71
CA ARG A 87 -4.71 -16.65 -6.97
C ARG A 87 -4.59 -17.07 -8.45
N SER A 88 -5.43 -16.57 -9.35
CA SER A 88 -5.23 -16.74 -10.79
C SER A 88 -3.89 -16.12 -11.16
N GLY A 89 -2.95 -16.98 -11.57
CA GLY A 89 -1.60 -16.57 -11.89
C GLY A 89 -1.40 -16.44 -13.39
N SER A 90 -0.66 -15.42 -13.82
CA SER A 90 -0.18 -15.29 -15.19
C SER A 90 1.34 -15.49 -15.20
N SER A 91 1.86 -16.10 -16.27
CA SER A 91 3.30 -16.35 -16.38
C SER A 91 4.02 -15.18 -17.06
N ILE A 92 5.17 -14.82 -16.51
CA ILE A 92 6.15 -13.92 -17.12
C ILE A 92 7.48 -14.66 -17.27
N THR A 93 8.35 -14.19 -18.16
CA THR A 93 9.72 -14.70 -18.25
C THR A 93 10.65 -13.83 -17.40
N CYS A 94 11.27 -14.39 -16.37
CA CYS A 94 12.19 -13.69 -15.47
C CYS A 94 13.55 -14.40 -15.46
N ASN A 95 14.62 -13.71 -15.86
CA ASN A 95 15.96 -14.31 -16.01
C ASN A 95 15.94 -15.60 -16.85
N SER A 96 15.18 -15.60 -17.95
CA SER A 96 14.95 -16.77 -18.84
C SER A 96 14.18 -17.95 -18.21
N HIS A 97 13.61 -17.79 -17.01
CA HIS A 97 12.76 -18.79 -16.36
C HIS A 97 11.30 -18.35 -16.35
N SER A 98 10.36 -19.28 -16.45
CA SER A 98 8.94 -18.98 -16.29
C SER A 98 8.62 -18.73 -14.81
N MET A 99 8.05 -17.58 -14.50
CA MET A 99 7.58 -17.19 -13.16
C MET A 99 6.09 -16.89 -13.20
N THR A 100 5.32 -17.50 -12.30
CA THR A 100 3.90 -17.18 -12.12
C THR A 100 3.74 -16.03 -11.14
N ILE A 101 3.05 -14.98 -11.56
CA ILE A 101 2.70 -13.80 -10.74
C ILE A 101 1.18 -13.63 -10.66
N GLN A 102 0.68 -12.87 -9.68
CA GLN A 102 -0.75 -12.60 -9.56
C GLN A 102 -1.27 -11.81 -10.76
N GLU A 103 -2.51 -12.08 -11.18
CA GLU A 103 -3.16 -11.44 -12.33
C GLU A 103 -3.14 -9.90 -12.27
N ASN A 104 -3.41 -9.30 -11.10
CA ASN A 104 -3.37 -7.84 -10.98
C ASN A 104 -1.95 -7.28 -11.19
N LEU A 105 -0.91 -8.00 -10.76
CA LEU A 105 0.47 -7.59 -11.03
C LEU A 105 0.79 -7.75 -12.53
N TYR A 106 0.33 -8.81 -13.17
CA TYR A 106 0.51 -9.00 -14.61
C TYR A 106 -0.09 -7.84 -15.41
N HIS A 107 -1.33 -7.44 -15.09
CA HIS A 107 -1.97 -6.28 -15.70
C HIS A 107 -1.22 -4.98 -15.42
N ALA A 108 -0.75 -4.77 -14.19
CA ALA A 108 0.06 -3.61 -13.85
C ALA A 108 1.36 -3.57 -14.69
N LEU A 109 2.13 -4.66 -14.70
CA LEU A 109 3.38 -4.73 -15.49
C LEU A 109 3.10 -4.51 -16.98
N ARG A 110 2.03 -5.07 -17.52
CA ARG A 110 1.67 -4.86 -18.94
C ARG A 110 1.31 -3.40 -19.23
N ALA A 111 0.51 -2.75 -18.37
CA ALA A 111 0.17 -1.33 -18.53
C ALA A 111 1.37 -0.40 -18.35
N LEU A 112 2.36 -0.81 -17.54
CA LEU A 112 3.58 -0.04 -17.28
C LEU A 112 4.69 -0.26 -18.31
N ARG A 113 4.59 -1.33 -19.13
CA ARG A 113 5.55 -1.71 -20.14
C ARG A 113 5.54 -0.71 -21.29
N ARG A 114 6.71 -0.20 -21.65
CA ARG A 114 6.88 0.69 -22.81
C ARG A 114 7.28 -0.11 -24.04
N HIS A 115 7.09 0.48 -25.23
CA HIS A 115 7.39 -0.21 -26.48
C HIS A 115 8.87 -0.28 -26.82
N ASP A 116 9.66 0.69 -26.36
CA ASP A 116 11.01 0.98 -26.84
C ASP A 116 12.04 1.11 -25.71
N VAL A 117 11.61 1.42 -24.48
CA VAL A 117 12.50 1.64 -23.34
C VAL A 117 12.19 0.67 -22.19
N GLU A 118 13.23 0.14 -21.56
CA GLU A 118 13.09 -0.66 -20.36
C GLU A 118 12.73 0.17 -19.13
N ARG A 119 12.11 -0.46 -18.14
CA ARG A 119 11.68 0.20 -16.91
C ARG A 119 12.16 -0.58 -15.69
N ILE A 120 12.88 0.09 -14.79
CA ILE A 120 13.39 -0.54 -13.57
C ILE A 120 12.41 -0.31 -12.44
N LEU A 121 11.84 -1.39 -11.91
CA LEU A 121 10.80 -1.38 -10.90
C LEU A 121 11.26 -2.16 -9.67
N TRP A 122 10.88 -1.70 -8.48
CA TRP A 122 10.80 -2.55 -7.31
C TRP A 122 9.34 -3.01 -7.13
N VAL A 123 9.14 -4.31 -7.00
CA VAL A 123 7.83 -4.96 -6.86
C VAL A 123 7.94 -6.02 -5.79
N ASP A 124 7.26 -5.87 -4.66
CA ASP A 124 7.32 -6.75 -3.49
C ASP A 124 7.16 -8.24 -3.83
N ALA A 125 6.17 -8.61 -4.66
CA ALA A 125 5.88 -10.00 -5.00
C ALA A 125 6.96 -10.68 -5.86
N VAL A 126 7.87 -9.92 -6.48
CA VAL A 126 8.91 -10.43 -7.40
C VAL A 126 10.33 -10.14 -6.92
N CYS A 127 10.55 -9.00 -6.28
CA CYS A 127 11.86 -8.60 -5.79
C CYS A 127 12.24 -9.30 -4.49
N ILE A 128 11.23 -9.74 -3.73
CA ILE A 128 11.37 -10.55 -2.52
C ILE A 128 11.05 -12.00 -2.84
N ASN A 129 11.94 -12.92 -2.47
CA ASN A 129 11.64 -14.34 -2.47
C ASN A 129 10.62 -14.66 -1.37
N GLN A 130 9.34 -14.66 -1.73
CA GLN A 130 8.22 -14.84 -0.80
C GLN A 130 8.23 -16.19 -0.06
N SER A 131 8.98 -17.19 -0.56
CA SER A 131 9.13 -18.50 0.08
C SER A 131 10.25 -18.55 1.13
N ASP A 132 11.12 -17.54 1.18
CA ASP A 132 12.19 -17.41 2.18
C ASP A 132 11.77 -16.41 3.26
N ILE A 133 11.44 -16.93 4.46
CA ILE A 133 10.91 -16.13 5.57
C ILE A 133 11.99 -15.16 6.10
N ASP A 134 13.25 -15.58 6.13
CA ASP A 134 14.36 -14.75 6.63
C ASP A 134 14.62 -13.60 5.66
N GLU A 135 14.59 -13.90 4.36
CA GLU A 135 14.67 -12.86 3.32
C GLU A 135 13.49 -11.90 3.42
N ARG A 136 12.26 -12.40 3.46
CA ARG A 136 11.05 -11.56 3.57
C ARG A 136 11.12 -10.65 4.78
N THR A 137 11.48 -11.20 5.94
CA THR A 137 11.63 -10.45 7.18
C THR A 137 12.67 -9.34 7.04
N SER A 138 13.83 -9.65 6.47
CA SER A 138 14.90 -8.67 6.22
C SER A 138 14.46 -7.59 5.23
N GLN A 139 13.79 -7.95 4.13
CA GLN A 139 13.32 -6.99 3.11
C GLN A 139 12.21 -6.08 3.64
N VAL A 140 11.32 -6.59 4.50
CA VAL A 140 10.27 -5.78 5.14
C VAL A 140 10.87 -4.66 6.01
N GLN A 141 11.98 -4.94 6.70
CA GLN A 141 12.70 -3.91 7.45
C GLN A 141 13.26 -2.78 6.56
N LEU A 142 13.49 -3.06 5.27
CA LEU A 142 13.96 -2.08 4.28
C LEU A 142 12.83 -1.33 3.57
N MET A 143 11.55 -1.68 3.77
CA MET A 143 10.41 -1.12 3.01
C MET A 143 10.42 0.41 2.97
N ARG A 144 10.70 1.06 4.09
CA ARG A 144 10.86 2.52 4.14
C ARG A 144 11.91 3.02 3.15
N GLN A 145 13.13 2.48 3.25
CA GLN A 145 14.26 2.91 2.44
C GLN A 145 14.02 2.62 0.96
N ILE A 146 13.41 1.49 0.63
CA ILE A 146 13.06 1.12 -0.73
C ILE A 146 12.14 2.16 -1.38
N TYR A 147 11.08 2.60 -0.70
CA TYR A 147 10.19 3.61 -1.25
C TYR A 147 10.82 5.02 -1.21
N GLN A 148 11.57 5.34 -0.16
CA GLN A 148 12.26 6.62 -0.01
C GLN A 148 13.38 6.84 -1.04
N TYR A 149 14.11 5.78 -1.42
CA TYR A 149 15.17 5.84 -2.43
C TYR A 149 14.65 5.75 -3.86
N SER A 150 13.43 5.27 -4.06
CA SER A 150 12.79 5.27 -5.38
C SER A 150 12.65 6.70 -5.93
N THR A 151 12.60 6.82 -7.26
CA THR A 151 12.32 8.08 -7.95
C THR A 151 10.87 8.53 -7.75
N ARG A 152 9.95 7.56 -7.69
CA ARG A 152 8.53 7.74 -7.34
C ARG A 152 7.89 6.42 -6.95
N ALA A 153 6.81 6.51 -6.18
CA ALA A 153 5.82 5.45 -6.08
C ALA A 153 4.89 5.48 -7.30
N VAL A 154 4.68 4.32 -7.92
CA VAL A 154 3.68 4.12 -8.96
C VAL A 154 2.50 3.41 -8.32
N ILE A 155 1.39 4.10 -8.15
CA ILE A 155 0.17 3.59 -7.51
C ILE A 155 -0.76 3.03 -8.58
N TRP A 156 -0.89 1.72 -8.66
CA TRP A 156 -1.78 1.06 -9.62
C TRP A 156 -3.13 0.75 -8.98
N LEU A 157 -4.18 1.49 -9.39
CA LEU A 157 -5.55 1.30 -8.93
C LEU A 157 -6.31 0.19 -9.67
N GLY A 158 -5.74 -0.34 -10.76
CA GLY A 158 -6.34 -1.35 -11.62
C GLY A 158 -6.58 -0.86 -13.05
N GLY A 159 -7.00 -1.79 -13.92
CA GLY A 159 -7.38 -1.50 -15.29
C GLY A 159 -8.67 -0.67 -15.40
N HIS A 160 -9.05 -0.35 -16.64
CA HIS A 160 -10.25 0.42 -16.95
C HIS A 160 -11.51 -0.24 -16.34
N PHE A 161 -12.37 0.58 -15.73
CA PHE A 161 -13.71 0.19 -15.30
C PHE A 161 -14.75 1.17 -15.85
N GLN A 162 -16.03 0.78 -15.83
CA GLN A 162 -17.11 1.63 -16.32
C GLN A 162 -17.12 2.99 -15.60
N GLY A 163 -16.95 4.07 -16.36
CA GLY A 163 -16.90 5.43 -15.82
C GLY A 163 -15.53 5.90 -15.33
N SER A 164 -14.49 5.05 -15.35
CA SER A 164 -13.15 5.42 -14.85
C SER A 164 -12.60 6.71 -15.49
N ASN A 165 -12.67 6.84 -16.83
CA ASN A 165 -12.25 8.06 -17.53
C ASN A 165 -13.08 9.29 -17.14
N GLU A 166 -14.39 9.14 -17.00
CA GLU A 166 -15.29 10.22 -16.56
C GLU A 166 -14.96 10.67 -15.13
N GLY A 167 -14.71 9.72 -14.22
CA GLY A 167 -14.32 10.00 -12.83
C GLY A 167 -12.97 10.72 -12.75
N VAL A 168 -11.98 10.30 -13.55
CA VAL A 168 -10.67 10.97 -13.62
C VAL A 168 -10.81 12.37 -14.22
N ASP A 169 -11.62 12.55 -15.27
CA ASP A 169 -11.85 13.87 -15.86
C ASP A 169 -12.53 14.81 -14.87
N LEU A 170 -13.51 14.32 -14.10
CA LEU A 170 -14.15 15.09 -13.05
C LEU A 170 -13.16 15.47 -11.94
N LEU A 171 -12.32 14.54 -11.48
CA LEU A 171 -11.24 14.80 -10.52
C LEU A 171 -10.34 15.95 -11.00
N LEU A 172 -9.89 15.91 -12.25
CA LEU A 172 -9.02 16.94 -12.82
C LEU A 172 -9.73 18.29 -12.98
N ARG A 173 -11.04 18.31 -13.26
CA ARG A 173 -11.84 19.55 -13.25
C ARG A 173 -11.95 20.14 -11.84
N ILE A 174 -12.21 19.32 -10.83
CA ILE A 174 -12.25 19.74 -9.43
C ILE A 174 -10.89 20.29 -8.99
N HIS A 175 -9.80 19.59 -9.32
CA HIS A 175 -8.44 20.08 -9.06
C HIS A 175 -8.18 21.46 -9.67
N LYS A 176 -8.61 21.70 -10.92
CA LYS A 176 -8.50 23.02 -11.57
C LYS A 176 -9.28 24.12 -10.84
N LEU A 177 -10.43 23.79 -10.25
CA LEU A 177 -11.19 24.72 -9.42
C LEU A 177 -10.47 24.99 -8.09
N ALA A 178 -9.94 23.94 -7.47
CA ALA A 178 -9.19 24.04 -6.23
C ALA A 178 -7.95 24.94 -6.36
N LEU A 179 -7.23 24.88 -7.50
CA LEU A 179 -6.15 25.82 -7.83
C LEU A 179 -6.62 27.29 -7.91
N LYS A 180 -7.86 27.54 -8.35
CA LYS A 180 -8.41 28.90 -8.39
C LYS A 180 -8.89 29.37 -7.03
N ASP A 181 -9.38 28.46 -6.20
CA ASP A 181 -9.82 28.71 -4.82
C ASP A 181 -8.65 29.06 -3.91
N ASP A 182 -7.54 28.31 -3.98
CA ASP A 182 -6.33 28.58 -3.20
C ASP A 182 -5.73 29.99 -3.51
N ASN A 183 -5.95 30.52 -4.71
CA ASN A 183 -5.52 31.86 -5.09
C ASN A 183 -6.41 32.98 -4.52
N GLN A 184 -7.59 32.66 -3.98
CA GLN A 184 -8.50 33.58 -3.33
C GLN A 184 -8.20 33.62 -1.82
N ILE A 185 -7.04 34.21 -1.50
CA ILE A 185 -6.51 34.29 -0.13
C ILE A 185 -7.52 35.04 0.77
N ASN A 186 -7.91 34.42 1.89
CA ASN A 186 -8.68 34.94 3.05
C ASN A 186 -10.20 34.74 3.12
N THR A 187 -10.84 33.96 2.24
CA THR A 187 -12.25 33.57 2.43
C THR A 187 -12.39 32.15 2.98
N PRO A 188 -13.12 31.92 4.09
CA PRO A 188 -13.48 30.57 4.51
C PRO A 188 -14.23 29.86 3.38
N ALA A 189 -13.84 28.62 3.09
CA ALA A 189 -14.52 27.81 2.09
C ALA A 189 -16.02 27.70 2.41
N GLN A 190 -16.86 28.12 1.46
CA GLN A 190 -18.31 28.04 1.59
C GLN A 190 -18.80 26.69 1.04
N ALA A 191 -19.81 26.11 1.70
CA ALA A 191 -20.49 24.93 1.17
C ALA A 191 -21.15 25.26 -0.17
N LEU A 192 -20.89 24.44 -1.18
CA LEU A 192 -21.47 24.64 -2.51
C LEU A 192 -22.90 24.09 -2.56
N THR A 193 -23.78 24.82 -3.24
CA THR A 193 -25.14 24.37 -3.55
C THR A 193 -25.20 23.64 -4.90
N PRO A 194 -26.28 22.89 -5.20
CA PRO A 194 -26.46 22.29 -6.53
C PRO A 194 -26.38 23.31 -7.68
N ASP A 195 -26.87 24.53 -7.50
CA ASP A 195 -26.80 25.59 -8.52
C ASP A 195 -25.36 26.07 -8.74
N ASP A 196 -24.53 26.08 -7.70
CA ASP A 196 -23.14 26.49 -7.80
C ASP A 196 -22.30 25.48 -8.60
N LEU A 197 -22.65 24.18 -8.56
CA LEU A 197 -21.98 23.16 -9.38
C LEU A 197 -21.98 23.56 -10.86
N LEU A 198 -23.16 23.89 -11.40
CA LEU A 198 -23.32 24.24 -12.81
C LEU A 198 -22.60 25.55 -13.14
N LYS A 199 -22.66 26.56 -12.26
CA LYS A 199 -21.94 27.83 -12.42
C LYS A 199 -20.42 27.63 -12.46
N LEU A 200 -19.91 26.66 -11.70
CA LEU A 200 -18.50 26.31 -11.65
C LEU A 200 -18.06 25.36 -12.78
N GLY A 201 -18.98 24.96 -13.67
CA GLY A 201 -18.69 24.00 -14.74
C GLY A 201 -18.51 22.55 -14.26
N LEU A 202 -18.99 22.25 -13.04
CA LEU A 202 -19.14 20.91 -12.54
C LEU A 202 -20.47 20.31 -13.04
N PRO A 203 -20.55 18.97 -13.17
CA PRO A 203 -21.79 18.34 -13.57
C PRO A 203 -22.87 18.48 -12.48
N SER A 204 -24.13 18.34 -12.88
CA SER A 204 -25.26 18.31 -11.95
C SER A 204 -25.09 17.20 -10.90
N MET A 205 -25.75 17.35 -9.74
CA MET A 205 -25.58 16.43 -8.61
C MET A 205 -26.00 14.98 -8.91
N ASP A 206 -26.85 14.77 -9.90
CA ASP A 206 -27.35 13.48 -10.38
C ASP A 206 -26.48 12.84 -11.47
N SER A 207 -25.40 13.51 -11.90
CA SER A 207 -24.49 12.96 -12.90
C SER A 207 -23.75 11.71 -12.40
N THR A 208 -23.64 10.72 -13.29
CA THR A 208 -22.87 9.49 -13.06
C THR A 208 -21.39 9.74 -12.77
N GLY A 209 -20.84 10.87 -13.21
CA GLY A 209 -19.45 11.23 -12.97
C GLY A 209 -19.08 11.28 -11.49
N TRP A 210 -20.01 11.67 -10.61
CA TRP A 210 -19.80 11.65 -9.16
C TRP A 210 -19.64 10.21 -8.63
N GLY A 211 -20.51 9.29 -9.06
CA GLY A 211 -20.39 7.87 -8.71
C GLY A 211 -19.10 7.24 -9.23
N SER A 212 -18.68 7.62 -10.45
CA SER A 212 -17.41 7.20 -11.04
C SER A 212 -16.20 7.70 -10.25
N LEU A 213 -16.23 8.96 -9.78
CA LEU A 213 -15.20 9.54 -8.91
C LEU A 213 -15.16 8.86 -7.53
N ASP A 214 -16.32 8.61 -6.92
CA ASP A 214 -16.41 7.84 -5.66
C ASP A 214 -15.77 6.45 -5.83
N ALA A 215 -16.06 5.77 -6.93
CA ALA A 215 -15.47 4.45 -7.23
C ALA A 215 -13.93 4.47 -7.31
N ILE A 216 -13.30 5.60 -7.66
CA ILE A 216 -11.84 5.77 -7.63
C ILE A 216 -11.33 5.84 -6.17
N PHE A 217 -11.95 6.66 -5.32
CA PHE A 217 -11.56 6.77 -3.90
C PHE A 217 -11.80 5.50 -3.10
N TRP A 218 -12.71 4.64 -3.57
CA TRP A 218 -13.06 3.37 -2.95
C TRP A 218 -12.40 2.15 -3.62
N ARG A 219 -11.37 2.36 -4.44
CA ARG A 219 -10.57 1.25 -4.98
C ARG A 219 -9.87 0.50 -3.84
N PRO A 220 -9.74 -0.84 -3.92
CA PRO A 220 -9.19 -1.64 -2.82
C PRO A 220 -7.74 -1.34 -2.45
N TRP A 221 -7.02 -0.56 -3.25
CA TRP A 221 -5.69 -0.05 -2.90
C TRP A 221 -5.75 0.85 -1.65
N PHE A 222 -6.74 1.75 -1.57
CA PHE A 222 -6.87 2.74 -0.49
C PHE A 222 -7.11 2.15 0.90
N THR A 223 -7.42 0.86 1.00
CA THR A 223 -7.68 0.22 2.29
C THR A 223 -6.44 -0.34 2.94
N ARG A 224 -5.36 -0.60 2.20
CA ARG A 224 -4.23 -1.41 2.70
C ARG A 224 -3.41 -0.64 3.73
N VAL A 225 -2.87 -1.33 4.74
CA VAL A 225 -2.01 -0.69 5.75
C VAL A 225 -0.64 -0.30 5.18
N TRP A 226 -0.04 -1.14 4.34
CA TRP A 226 1.27 -0.89 3.73
C TRP A 226 1.30 0.39 2.90
N ILE A 227 0.21 0.72 2.21
CA ILE A 227 0.18 1.89 1.33
C ILE A 227 0.37 3.22 2.09
N ILE A 228 0.11 3.22 3.40
CA ILE A 228 0.36 4.36 4.27
C ILE A 228 1.85 4.67 4.24
N GLN A 229 2.70 3.67 4.50
CA GLN A 229 4.15 3.85 4.47
C GLN A 229 4.65 4.13 3.05
N GLU A 230 4.23 3.32 2.09
CA GLU A 230 4.66 3.38 0.69
C GLU A 230 4.46 4.78 0.09
N LEU A 231 3.28 5.37 0.27
CA LEU A 231 2.98 6.71 -0.19
C LEU A 231 3.64 7.79 0.69
N THR A 232 3.63 7.64 2.01
CA THR A 232 4.10 8.69 2.94
C THR A 232 5.57 9.03 2.73
N VAL A 233 6.44 8.02 2.56
CA VAL A 233 7.89 8.22 2.50
C VAL A 233 8.43 8.50 1.10
N SER A 234 7.59 8.32 0.07
CA SER A 234 7.98 8.50 -1.32
C SER A 234 8.21 9.97 -1.67
N LYS A 235 9.25 10.26 -2.47
CA LYS A 235 9.55 11.63 -2.93
C LYS A 235 8.45 12.18 -3.86
N ASP A 236 7.97 11.33 -4.75
CA ASP A 236 6.93 11.59 -5.74
C ASP A 236 5.99 10.39 -5.82
N ALA A 237 4.75 10.59 -6.25
CA ALA A 237 3.77 9.53 -6.42
C ALA A 237 2.86 9.78 -7.63
N LEU A 238 2.73 8.76 -8.48
CA LEU A 238 1.90 8.78 -9.68
C LEU A 238 0.82 7.71 -9.57
N VAL A 239 -0.43 8.15 -9.56
CA VAL A 239 -1.61 7.28 -9.56
C VAL A 239 -1.95 6.90 -11.00
N ILE A 240 -2.18 5.61 -11.23
CA ILE A 240 -2.58 5.07 -12.52
C ILE A 240 -3.89 4.33 -12.36
N CYS A 241 -4.87 4.68 -13.19
CA CYS A 241 -6.19 4.09 -13.24
C CYS A 241 -6.56 3.86 -14.71
N GLY A 242 -6.57 2.60 -15.14
CA GLY A 242 -6.65 2.28 -16.56
C GLY A 242 -5.45 2.83 -17.34
N ASP A 243 -5.72 3.63 -18.35
CA ASP A 243 -4.75 4.33 -19.22
C ASP A 243 -4.43 5.76 -18.74
N ARG A 244 -5.07 6.22 -17.66
CA ARG A 244 -4.89 7.58 -17.12
C ARG A 244 -3.85 7.60 -16.02
N SER A 245 -3.01 8.64 -16.05
CA SER A 245 -2.02 8.94 -15.02
C SER A 245 -2.31 10.26 -14.33
N ILE A 246 -2.29 10.29 -13.00
CA ILE A 246 -2.64 11.44 -12.17
C ILE A 246 -1.56 11.60 -11.10
N PRO A 247 -0.88 12.75 -10.99
CA PRO A 247 -0.03 13.03 -9.83
C PRO A 247 -0.83 12.89 -8.53
N TRP A 248 -0.26 12.25 -7.51
CA TRP A 248 -0.94 12.09 -6.22
C TRP A 248 -1.38 13.45 -5.63
N ALA A 249 -0.53 14.47 -5.78
CA ALA A 249 -0.82 15.83 -5.32
C ALA A 249 -2.14 16.38 -5.91
N ASP A 250 -2.42 16.12 -7.18
CA ASP A 250 -3.64 16.59 -7.86
C ASP A 250 -4.88 15.88 -7.31
N LEU A 251 -4.78 14.56 -7.10
CA LEU A 251 -5.83 13.75 -6.49
C LEU A 251 -6.10 14.19 -5.04
N ALA A 252 -5.06 14.37 -4.23
CA ALA A 252 -5.16 14.83 -2.85
C ALA A 252 -5.75 16.24 -2.76
N HIS A 253 -5.38 17.12 -3.71
CA HIS A 253 -5.92 18.47 -3.78
C HIS A 253 -7.41 18.47 -4.12
N ALA A 254 -7.84 17.71 -5.13
CA ALA A 254 -9.26 17.56 -5.45
C ALA A 254 -10.05 16.95 -4.27
N ALA A 255 -9.49 15.94 -3.61
CA ALA A 255 -10.06 15.31 -2.43
C ALA A 255 -10.27 16.31 -1.27
N ARG A 256 -9.28 17.19 -1.02
CA ARG A 256 -9.39 18.28 -0.05
C ARG A 256 -10.50 19.26 -0.40
N PHE A 257 -10.57 19.71 -1.66
CA PHE A 257 -11.60 20.64 -2.13
C PHE A 257 -13.01 20.08 -1.91
N ILE A 258 -13.24 18.80 -2.23
CA ILE A 258 -14.53 18.12 -2.01
C ILE A 258 -14.97 18.21 -0.55
N LEU A 259 -14.06 18.01 0.41
CA LEU A 259 -14.37 18.12 1.84
C LEU A 259 -14.57 19.57 2.29
N GLN A 260 -13.70 20.49 1.86
CA GLN A 260 -13.76 21.91 2.24
C GLN A 260 -15.07 22.58 1.82
N HIS A 261 -15.58 22.23 0.64
CA HIS A 261 -16.81 22.77 0.09
C HIS A 261 -18.05 21.90 0.36
N SER A 262 -17.95 20.91 1.26
CA SER A 262 -19.05 20.01 1.64
C SER A 262 -19.72 19.29 0.46
N LEU A 263 -18.98 19.05 -0.64
CA LEU A 263 -19.52 18.38 -1.83
C LEU A 263 -19.98 16.95 -1.54
N THR A 264 -19.40 16.29 -0.53
CA THR A 264 -19.87 14.98 -0.06
C THR A 264 -21.36 14.97 0.31
N ALA A 265 -21.90 16.08 0.83
CA ALA A 265 -23.29 16.17 1.26
C ALA A 265 -24.29 16.14 0.10
N ILE A 266 -23.91 16.65 -1.08
CA ILE A 266 -24.79 16.75 -2.26
C ILE A 266 -24.46 15.72 -3.35
N THR A 267 -23.22 15.24 -3.43
CA THR A 267 -22.76 14.32 -4.49
C THR A 267 -22.57 12.88 -4.03
N GLN A 268 -22.60 12.62 -2.71
CA GLN A 268 -22.27 11.33 -2.10
C GLN A 268 -20.82 10.83 -2.33
N VAL A 269 -19.96 11.64 -2.96
CA VAL A 269 -18.53 11.33 -3.12
C VAL A 269 -17.82 11.46 -1.79
N ASP A 270 -17.14 10.39 -1.39
CA ASP A 270 -16.39 10.33 -0.16
C ASP A 270 -14.88 10.19 -0.41
N PRO A 271 -14.14 11.31 -0.40
CA PRO A 271 -12.70 11.33 -0.67
C PRO A 271 -11.86 11.04 0.59
N ARG A 272 -12.47 10.67 1.72
CA ARG A 272 -11.77 10.44 2.99
C ARG A 272 -10.63 9.42 2.91
N PRO A 273 -10.71 8.33 2.12
CA PRO A 273 -9.57 7.42 2.00
C PRO A 273 -8.31 8.12 1.46
N ALA A 274 -8.46 9.04 0.50
CA ALA A 274 -7.34 9.82 -0.03
C ALA A 274 -6.85 10.89 0.96
N THR A 275 -7.76 11.66 1.58
CA THR A 275 -7.34 12.71 2.52
C THR A 275 -6.72 12.15 3.80
N LYS A 276 -7.10 10.94 4.22
CA LYS A 276 -6.45 10.23 5.33
C LYS A 276 -4.98 9.94 5.01
N LEU A 277 -4.69 9.39 3.83
CA LEU A 277 -3.32 9.14 3.39
C LEU A 277 -2.52 10.44 3.27
N GLU A 278 -3.14 11.50 2.75
CA GLU A 278 -2.50 12.81 2.68
C GLU A 278 -2.16 13.36 4.07
N LYS A 279 -3.01 13.14 5.09
CA LYS A 279 -2.69 13.51 6.47
C LYS A 279 -1.46 12.80 7.00
N PHE A 280 -1.31 11.50 6.77
CA PHE A 280 -0.09 10.76 7.14
C PHE A 280 1.14 11.36 6.45
N ARG A 281 1.05 11.60 5.13
CA ARG A 281 2.13 12.20 4.34
C ARG A 281 2.52 13.59 4.87
N GLN A 282 1.56 14.48 5.06
CA GLN A 282 1.81 15.85 5.55
C GLN A 282 2.38 15.87 6.96
N ALA A 283 1.86 15.03 7.85
CA ALA A 283 2.37 14.93 9.21
C ALA A 283 3.81 14.39 9.23
N TYR A 284 4.13 13.37 8.41
CA TYR A 284 5.48 12.84 8.24
C TYR A 284 6.45 13.92 7.71
N LEU A 285 6.06 14.69 6.69
CA LEU A 285 6.87 15.79 6.16
C LEU A 285 7.09 16.90 7.20
N THR A 286 6.06 17.24 7.97
CA THR A 286 6.10 18.30 9.00
C THR A 286 7.04 17.92 10.15
N CYS A 287 6.97 16.69 10.64
CA CYS A 287 7.83 16.19 11.72
C CYS A 287 9.15 15.59 11.23
N LYS A 288 9.44 15.60 9.92
CA LYS A 288 10.62 14.99 9.31
C LYS A 288 10.80 13.51 9.70
N GLY A 289 9.71 12.75 9.64
CA GLY A 289 9.70 11.31 9.93
C GLY A 289 9.67 10.92 11.39
N ASP A 290 9.46 11.87 12.30
CA ASP A 290 9.55 11.68 13.73
C ASP A 290 8.17 11.56 14.41
N GLN A 291 7.35 10.62 13.94
CA GLN A 291 5.98 10.45 14.44
C GLN A 291 5.92 9.40 15.55
N PRO A 292 5.21 9.66 16.67
CA PRO A 292 4.97 8.63 17.67
C PRO A 292 4.16 7.45 17.10
N LEU A 293 4.65 6.23 17.31
CA LEU A 293 4.09 5.03 16.69
C LEU A 293 2.65 4.70 17.14
N LEU A 294 2.29 4.93 18.40
CA LEU A 294 0.94 4.62 18.90
C LEU A 294 -0.17 5.46 18.22
N PRO A 295 -0.05 6.80 18.11
CA PRO A 295 -0.96 7.61 17.29
C PRO A 295 -1.10 7.13 15.84
N LEU A 296 0.00 6.70 15.21
CA LEU A 296 -0.06 6.13 13.85
C LEU A 296 -0.92 4.87 13.80
N LEU A 297 -0.73 3.95 14.75
CA LEU A 297 -1.49 2.70 14.86
C LEU A 297 -2.98 2.96 15.10
N LEU A 298 -3.31 3.93 15.95
CA LEU A 298 -4.69 4.31 16.24
C LEU A 298 -5.37 4.92 15.01
N GLU A 299 -4.69 5.83 14.29
CA GLU A 299 -5.24 6.44 13.07
C GLU A 299 -5.36 5.42 11.92
N ALA A 300 -4.48 4.43 11.86
CA ALA A 300 -4.47 3.38 10.84
C ALA A 300 -5.30 2.14 11.23
N ARG A 301 -6.02 2.15 12.37
CA ARG A 301 -6.65 0.95 12.94
C ARG A 301 -7.63 0.24 11.99
N ASP A 302 -8.37 1.00 11.20
CA ASP A 302 -9.31 0.55 10.16
C ASP A 302 -8.64 0.16 8.83
N ALA A 303 -7.33 0.35 8.67
CA ALA A 303 -6.61 -0.06 7.46
C ALA A 303 -6.46 -1.59 7.39
N PHE A 304 -6.76 -2.19 6.25
CA PHE A 304 -6.72 -3.63 6.01
C PHE A 304 -5.29 -4.18 5.96
N ALA A 305 -5.08 -5.31 6.64
CA ALA A 305 -3.86 -6.09 6.61
C ALA A 305 -4.20 -7.53 6.23
N THR A 306 -3.48 -8.12 5.27
CA THR A 306 -3.64 -9.55 4.95
C THR A 306 -2.97 -10.44 5.99
N ASN A 307 -1.89 -9.96 6.59
CA ASN A 307 -1.24 -10.54 7.75
C ASN A 307 -1.39 -9.57 8.92
N ASP A 308 -2.04 -9.97 9.99
CA ASP A 308 -2.39 -9.06 11.09
C ASP A 308 -1.18 -8.44 11.80
N ARG A 309 0.01 -9.04 11.67
CA ARG A 309 1.28 -8.45 12.15
C ARG A 309 1.59 -7.12 11.45
N ASP A 310 1.15 -6.96 10.21
CA ASP A 310 1.41 -5.76 9.40
C ASP A 310 0.65 -4.55 9.93
N LYS A 311 -0.38 -4.73 10.77
CA LYS A 311 -0.99 -3.64 11.54
C LYS A 311 0.06 -2.88 12.34
N VAL A 312 1.06 -3.58 12.85
CA VAL A 312 2.20 -2.99 13.57
C VAL A 312 3.36 -2.71 12.61
N PHE A 313 3.81 -3.72 11.87
CA PHE A 313 5.07 -3.64 11.10
C PHE A 313 5.06 -2.55 10.02
N ALA A 314 3.92 -2.33 9.34
CA ALA A 314 3.83 -1.35 8.26
C ALA A 314 4.05 0.10 8.73
N LEU A 315 3.74 0.41 10.00
CA LEU A 315 3.80 1.78 10.51
C LEU A 315 5.10 2.08 11.25
N MET A 316 5.86 1.05 11.64
CA MET A 316 7.12 1.22 12.35
C MET A 316 8.13 2.08 11.58
N GLY A 317 8.19 1.94 10.25
CA GLY A 317 9.12 2.75 9.47
C GLY A 317 8.78 4.25 9.44
N LEU A 318 7.57 4.66 9.84
CA LEU A 318 7.18 6.07 9.91
C LEU A 318 7.59 6.77 11.21
N SER A 319 8.22 6.04 12.14
CA SER A 319 8.73 6.55 13.42
C SER A 319 10.28 6.51 13.41
N GLU A 320 10.94 7.63 13.10
CA GLU A 320 12.41 7.73 12.96
C GLU A 320 13.18 7.90 14.27
N ARG A 321 12.52 8.16 15.41
CA ARG A 321 13.20 8.19 16.72
C ARG A 321 13.63 6.81 17.24
N ASP A 322 13.30 5.77 16.49
CA ASP A 322 13.22 4.42 17.02
C ASP A 322 14.23 3.53 16.30
N THR A 323 15.47 3.46 16.79
CA THR A 323 16.20 2.19 16.67
C THR A 323 15.42 1.18 17.49
N PHE A 324 14.52 0.45 16.84
CA PHE A 324 13.66 -0.47 17.54
C PHE A 324 14.49 -1.67 18.01
N SER A 325 14.46 -1.95 19.31
CA SER A 325 14.80 -3.29 19.81
C SER A 325 13.78 -4.33 19.31
N PHE A 326 12.55 -3.87 19.02
CA PHE A 326 11.49 -4.64 18.41
C PHE A 326 11.56 -4.53 16.88
N VAL A 327 11.97 -5.57 16.18
CA VAL A 327 12.00 -5.58 14.71
C VAL A 327 10.90 -6.47 14.13
N PRO A 328 10.40 -6.18 12.91
CA PRO A 328 9.54 -7.10 12.19
C PRO A 328 10.17 -8.50 12.13
N ASP A 329 9.40 -9.51 12.54
CA ASP A 329 9.75 -10.93 12.50
C ASP A 329 8.49 -11.75 12.17
N TYR A 330 8.46 -12.32 10.97
CA TYR A 330 7.32 -13.12 10.51
C TYR A 330 7.35 -14.57 10.99
N SER A 331 8.40 -15.02 11.67
CA SER A 331 8.48 -16.33 12.29
C SER A 331 7.63 -16.41 13.57
N LEU A 332 7.44 -15.28 14.26
CA LEU A 332 6.65 -15.16 15.49
C LEU A 332 5.15 -15.28 15.22
N SER A 333 4.35 -15.75 16.19
CA SER A 333 2.88 -15.72 16.08
C SER A 333 2.35 -14.28 16.21
N ILE A 334 1.11 -14.04 15.75
CA ILE A 334 0.44 -12.73 15.87
C ILE A 334 0.37 -12.32 17.35
N GLU A 335 0.01 -13.26 18.23
CA GLU A 335 -0.13 -13.03 19.65
C GLU A 335 1.21 -12.59 20.28
N VAL A 336 2.31 -13.25 19.92
CA VAL A 336 3.65 -12.88 20.38
C VAL A 336 4.01 -11.48 19.90
N VAL A 337 3.77 -11.16 18.63
CA VAL A 337 4.04 -9.83 18.06
C VAL A 337 3.29 -8.74 18.82
N PHE A 338 1.99 -8.92 19.09
CA PHE A 338 1.20 -7.91 19.80
C PHE A 338 1.62 -7.78 21.28
N ILE A 339 1.96 -8.87 21.95
CA ILE A 339 2.47 -8.86 23.33
C ILE A 339 3.81 -8.11 23.39
N GLU A 340 4.77 -8.50 22.56
CA GLU A 340 6.13 -7.93 22.59
C GLU A 340 6.12 -6.47 22.14
N PHE A 341 5.30 -6.11 21.15
CA PHE A 341 5.08 -4.70 20.79
C PHE A 341 4.52 -3.90 21.97
N SER A 342 3.55 -4.46 22.71
CA SER A 342 2.94 -3.76 23.83
C SER A 342 3.91 -3.54 24.98
N LYS A 343 4.74 -4.55 25.31
CA LYS A 343 5.83 -4.41 26.28
C LYS A 343 6.83 -3.36 25.83
N TYR A 344 7.30 -3.46 24.59
CA TYR A 344 8.24 -2.53 23.99
C TYR A 344 7.75 -1.09 24.12
N HIS A 345 6.47 -0.83 23.80
CA HIS A 345 5.91 0.51 23.90
C HIS A 345 5.92 1.03 25.33
N ILE A 346 5.44 0.24 26.31
CA ILE A 346 5.40 0.62 27.73
C ILE A 346 6.79 0.91 28.27
N GLU A 347 7.74 0.01 28.02
CA GLU A 347 9.13 0.14 28.49
C GLU A 347 9.80 1.37 27.89
N LYS A 348 9.51 1.66 26.62
CA LYS A 348 10.12 2.77 25.91
C LYS A 348 9.56 4.13 26.28
N THR A 349 8.23 4.27 26.37
CA THR A 349 7.60 5.56 26.67
C THR A 349 7.58 5.84 28.16
N GLY A 350 7.65 4.80 29.00
CA GLY A 350 7.38 4.91 30.44
C GLY A 350 5.92 5.24 30.74
N THR A 351 5.02 5.08 29.75
CA THR A 351 3.58 5.37 29.88
C THR A 351 2.74 4.13 29.61
N LEU A 352 1.47 4.19 30.04
CA LEU A 352 0.48 3.15 29.79
C LEU A 352 -0.52 3.56 28.69
N ASP A 353 -0.16 4.53 27.84
CA ASP A 353 -1.08 5.09 26.83
C ASP A 353 -1.56 4.03 25.83
N ILE A 354 -0.76 2.98 25.59
CA ILE A 354 -1.16 1.85 24.75
C ILE A 354 -2.42 1.14 25.26
N LEU A 355 -2.73 1.23 26.55
CA LEU A 355 -3.96 0.68 27.10
C LEU A 355 -5.21 1.41 26.58
N SER A 356 -5.08 2.64 26.07
CA SER A 356 -6.18 3.34 25.38
C SER A 356 -6.58 2.66 24.07
N ALA A 357 -5.71 1.81 23.51
CA ALA A 357 -6.00 1.01 22.33
C ALA A 357 -6.70 -0.32 22.67
N VAL A 358 -6.80 -0.70 23.94
CA VAL A 358 -7.45 -1.95 24.35
C VAL A 358 -8.96 -1.84 24.16
N GLU A 359 -9.49 -2.73 23.33
CA GLU A 359 -10.92 -2.93 23.14
C GLU A 359 -11.58 -3.73 24.27
N ASP A 360 -12.90 -3.55 24.42
CA ASP A 360 -13.71 -4.40 25.29
C ASP A 360 -13.55 -5.88 24.91
N HIS A 361 -13.51 -6.74 25.92
CA HIS A 361 -13.25 -8.17 25.76
C HIS A 361 -14.25 -8.88 24.84
N SER A 362 -15.49 -8.37 24.77
CA SER A 362 -16.52 -8.90 23.88
C SER A 362 -16.17 -8.75 22.40
N TYR A 363 -15.44 -7.68 22.01
CA TYR A 363 -15.06 -7.40 20.64
C TYR A 363 -13.76 -8.07 20.19
N ARG A 364 -12.99 -8.65 21.11
CA ARG A 364 -11.72 -9.33 20.79
C ARG A 364 -11.92 -10.52 19.85
N LEU A 365 -11.13 -10.55 18.78
CA LEU A 365 -11.04 -11.69 17.87
C LEU A 365 -10.06 -12.73 18.44
N LYS A 366 -8.97 -12.26 19.06
CA LYS A 366 -7.93 -13.09 19.67
C LYS A 366 -8.17 -13.31 21.16
N LYS A 367 -8.99 -14.31 21.51
CA LYS A 367 -9.35 -14.63 22.91
C LYS A 367 -8.19 -15.01 23.83
N LYS A 368 -7.02 -15.36 23.28
CA LYS A 368 -5.82 -15.75 24.07
C LYS A 368 -4.88 -14.58 24.40
N LEU A 369 -5.12 -13.38 23.86
CA LEU A 369 -4.32 -12.22 24.20
C LEU A 369 -4.55 -11.81 25.67
N PRO A 370 -3.49 -11.46 26.43
CA PRO A 370 -3.65 -10.85 27.75
C PRO A 370 -4.57 -9.63 27.70
N SER A 371 -5.33 -9.37 28.78
CA SER A 371 -6.34 -8.30 28.82
C SER A 371 -5.80 -6.89 28.61
N TRP A 372 -4.50 -6.68 28.82
CA TRP A 372 -3.83 -5.39 28.66
C TRP A 372 -3.20 -5.19 27.28
N VAL A 373 -3.20 -6.22 26.42
CA VAL A 373 -2.65 -6.14 25.06
C VAL A 373 -3.76 -5.78 24.09
N PRO A 374 -3.63 -4.71 23.29
CA PRO A 374 -4.59 -4.38 22.24
C PRO A 374 -4.67 -5.47 21.16
N ASP A 375 -5.89 -5.80 20.73
CA ASP A 375 -6.14 -6.64 19.56
C ASP A 375 -6.21 -5.74 18.31
N TRP A 376 -5.08 -5.61 17.61
CA TRP A 376 -4.96 -4.75 16.43
C TRP A 376 -5.75 -5.26 15.20
N GLU A 377 -6.38 -6.44 15.28
CA GLU A 377 -7.31 -6.95 14.26
C GLU A 377 -8.70 -6.27 14.34
N VAL A 378 -9.07 -5.75 15.52
CA VAL A 378 -10.38 -5.17 15.79
C VAL A 378 -10.46 -3.73 15.26
N HIS A 379 -11.51 -3.45 14.48
CA HIS A 379 -11.73 -2.21 13.73
C HIS A 379 -13.11 -1.57 13.96
#